data_AF-A0A7X9WPN4-F1
#
_entry.id   AF-A0A7X9WPN4-F1
#
_cell.length_a   1.000
_cell.length_b   1.000
_cell.length_c   1.000
_cell.angle_alpha   90.00
_cell.angle_beta   90.00
_cell.angle_gamma   90.00
#
_symmetry.space_group_name_H-M   'P 1'
#
loop_
_entity.id
_entity.type
_entity.pdbx_description
1 polymer ?
#
loop_
_entity_poly.entity_id
_entity_poly.type
_entity_poly.pdbx_seq_one_letter_code
_entity_poly.pdbx_strand_id
1 'polypeptide(L)'
;MAMKRVMIVAAALLVAGCGGKVTKSQSVSAMLEADIPSGNVILNCRASSSGSCHLLLVTGEKIERLSADAGKTATASGVTDTTQYCLQQSAPQNGCRLQPLNQGQQIVRSESKYTETN
;
A
#
# COMPACT_ATOMS: atom_id res chain seq x y z
N MET A 1 -38.74 -17.42 41.64
CA MET A 1 -37.81 -18.01 40.64
C MET A 1 -37.06 -16.87 39.95
N ALA A 2 -35.74 -17.06 39.83
CA ALA A 2 -34.72 -16.33 39.04
C ALA A 2 -35.26 -15.23 38.08
N MET A 3 -34.94 -13.94 38.24
CA MET A 3 -33.64 -13.24 38.05
C MET A 3 -33.05 -13.37 36.63
N LYS A 4 -32.50 -12.23 36.14
CA LYS A 4 -31.45 -12.06 35.10
C LYS A 4 -31.94 -11.84 33.64
N ARG A 5 -31.50 -10.84 32.85
CA ARG A 5 -30.42 -9.84 32.96
C ARG A 5 -30.74 -8.58 32.16
N VAL A 6 -30.69 -7.44 32.83
CA VAL A 6 -30.34 -6.15 32.22
C VAL A 6 -28.86 -6.22 31.86
N MET A 7 -28.51 -6.20 30.57
CA MET A 7 -27.13 -5.96 30.13
C MET A 7 -27.03 -4.50 29.68
N ILE A 8 -26.66 -3.65 30.63
CA ILE A 8 -26.09 -2.33 30.35
C ILE A 8 -24.66 -2.59 29.86
N VAL A 9 -24.39 -2.28 28.60
CA VAL A 9 -23.03 -2.31 28.05
C VAL A 9 -22.25 -1.17 28.71
N ALA A 10 -21.38 -1.54 29.64
CA ALA A 10 -20.52 -0.61 30.35
C ALA A 10 -19.47 -0.02 29.39
N ALA A 11 -19.69 1.23 29.01
CA ALA A 11 -18.62 2.11 28.55
C ALA A 11 -17.82 2.54 29.80
N ALA A 12 -16.68 1.90 30.03
CA ALA A 12 -15.69 2.34 31.00
C ALA A 12 -14.42 2.76 30.26
N LEU A 13 -14.37 4.05 29.94
CA LEU A 13 -13.13 4.78 29.66
C LEU A 13 -12.22 4.65 30.89
N LEU A 14 -11.18 3.82 30.80
CA LEU A 14 -10.05 3.85 31.72
C LEU A 14 -8.90 4.57 31.05
N VAL A 15 -8.79 5.86 31.38
CA VAL A 15 -7.59 6.67 31.21
C VAL A 15 -6.56 6.13 32.19
N ALA A 16 -5.66 5.28 31.71
CA ALA A 16 -4.41 4.94 32.38
C ALA A 16 -3.27 5.36 31.45
N GLY A 17 -2.45 6.31 31.90
CA GLY A 17 -1.16 6.59 31.27
C GLY A 17 -0.29 5.35 31.35
N CYS A 18 -0.26 4.58 30.27
CA CYS A 18 0.71 3.51 30.03
C CYS A 18 1.48 3.93 28.79
N GLY A 19 2.82 3.79 28.78
CA GLY A 19 3.67 3.96 27.60
C GLY A 19 3.18 3.08 26.45
N GLY A 20 2.19 3.60 25.74
CA GLY A 20 1.29 2.84 24.89
C GLY A 20 2.03 2.53 23.62
N LYS A 21 2.42 1.27 23.49
CA LYS A 21 2.88 0.69 22.24
C LYS A 21 1.80 0.92 21.18
N VAL A 22 2.00 1.90 20.31
CA VAL A 22 1.08 2.16 19.20
C VAL A 22 1.48 1.23 18.06
N THR A 23 0.66 0.21 17.81
CA THR A 23 0.84 -0.64 16.63
C THR A 23 0.37 0.15 15.41
N LYS A 24 1.32 0.65 14.62
CA LYS A 24 1.04 1.24 13.31
C LYS A 24 1.03 0.12 12.28
N SER A 25 -0.04 0.05 11.50
CA SER A 25 -0.12 -0.81 10.32
C SER A 25 0.06 0.04 9.08
N GLN A 26 0.99 -0.37 8.25
CA GLN A 26 1.30 0.21 6.96
C GLN A 26 0.94 -0.82 5.89
N SER A 27 -0.12 -0.55 5.13
CA SER A 27 -0.57 -1.42 4.05
C SER A 27 -0.77 -0.67 2.74
N VAL A 28 -0.51 -1.37 1.64
CA VAL A 28 -0.82 -0.95 0.28
C VAL A 28 -1.36 -2.16 -0.51
N SER A 29 -2.39 -1.91 -1.31
CA SER A 29 -3.01 -2.88 -2.21
C SER A 29 -3.25 -2.17 -3.54
N ALA A 30 -2.59 -2.66 -4.58
CA ALA A 30 -2.72 -2.13 -5.92
C ALA A 30 -2.77 -3.26 -6.94
N MET A 31 -3.15 -2.89 -8.16
CA MET A 31 -3.07 -3.74 -9.32
C MET A 31 -2.27 -3.00 -10.38
N LEU A 32 -1.22 -3.65 -10.87
CA LEU A 32 -0.46 -3.20 -12.02
C LEU A 32 -0.98 -3.95 -13.24
N GLU A 33 -1.20 -3.24 -14.33
CA GLU A 33 -1.52 -3.85 -15.62
C GLU A 33 -0.51 -3.32 -16.63
N ALA A 34 0.40 -4.19 -17.06
CA ALA A 34 1.44 -3.84 -18.01
C ALA A 34 1.12 -4.38 -19.39
N ASP A 35 1.27 -3.53 -20.39
CA ASP A 35 1.28 -3.89 -21.80
C ASP A 35 2.64 -3.54 -22.39
N ILE A 36 3.60 -4.45 -22.22
CA ILE A 36 4.99 -4.35 -22.67
C ILE A 36 5.10 -4.13 -24.19
N PRO A 37 4.36 -4.84 -25.07
CA PRO A 37 4.34 -4.54 -26.50
C PRO A 37 4.00 -3.08 -26.83
N SER A 38 3.04 -2.49 -26.11
CA SER A 38 2.67 -1.07 -26.28
C SER A 38 3.48 -0.13 -25.40
N GLY A 39 4.37 -0.66 -24.55
CA GLY A 39 5.20 0.06 -23.61
C GLY A 39 4.42 0.78 -22.51
N ASN A 40 3.21 0.34 -22.15
CA ASN A 40 2.34 1.03 -21.18
C ASN A 40 2.21 0.26 -19.88
N VAL A 41 2.00 0.97 -18.77
CA VAL A 41 1.59 0.39 -17.50
C VAL A 41 0.56 1.24 -16.80
N ILE A 42 -0.44 0.58 -16.23
CA ILE A 42 -1.51 1.20 -15.44
C ILE A 42 -1.33 0.77 -13.98
N LEU A 43 -1.20 1.74 -13.09
CA LEU A 43 -1.34 1.56 -11.65
C LEU A 43 -2.80 1.80 -11.28
N ASN A 44 -3.45 0.81 -10.69
CA ASN A 44 -4.74 0.97 -10.01
C ASN A 44 -4.53 0.82 -8.50
N CYS A 45 -4.62 1.94 -7.78
CA CYS A 45 -4.50 1.93 -6.32
C CYS A 45 -5.84 1.50 -5.72
N ARG A 46 -5.91 0.31 -5.14
CA ARG A 46 -7.15 -0.19 -4.52
C ARG A 46 -7.30 0.35 -3.10
N ALA A 47 -6.23 0.28 -2.31
CA ALA A 47 -6.19 0.79 -0.95
C ALA A 47 -4.77 1.12 -0.52
N SER A 48 -4.62 2.12 0.34
CA SER A 48 -3.37 2.44 1.01
C SER A 48 -3.65 3.05 2.37
N SER A 49 -2.89 2.68 3.39
CA SER A 49 -3.01 3.26 4.73
C SER A 49 -2.67 4.75 4.79
N SER A 50 -1.94 5.28 3.79
CA SER A 50 -1.61 6.70 3.62
C SER A 50 -2.62 7.46 2.75
N GLY A 51 -3.57 6.77 2.12
CA GLY A 51 -4.50 7.35 1.14
C GLY A 51 -4.00 7.30 -0.32
N SER A 52 -2.72 7.02 -0.57
CA SER A 52 -2.14 6.96 -1.92
C SER A 52 -1.18 5.78 -2.09
N CYS A 53 -1.13 5.26 -3.32
CA CYS A 53 -0.12 4.30 -3.75
C CYS A 53 0.97 5.04 -4.54
N HIS A 54 2.23 4.72 -4.28
CA HIS A 54 3.36 5.30 -4.97
C HIS A 54 4.16 4.19 -5.66
N LEU A 55 4.26 4.26 -6.98
CA LEU A 55 4.99 3.31 -7.82
C LEU A 55 6.28 3.94 -8.34
N LEU A 56 7.38 3.22 -8.21
CA LEU A 56 8.66 3.48 -8.86
C LEU A 56 8.79 2.49 -10.01
N LEU A 57 9.15 2.97 -11.20
CA LEU A 57 9.52 2.16 -12.36
C LEU A 57 10.97 2.45 -12.72
N VAL A 58 11.72 1.40 -12.99
CA VAL A 58 13.14 1.46 -13.38
C VAL A 58 13.30 0.66 -14.66
N THR A 59 13.77 1.31 -15.73
CA THR A 59 13.98 0.68 -17.05
C THR A 59 15.37 1.08 -17.54
N GLY A 60 16.35 0.20 -17.37
CA GLY A 60 17.77 0.57 -17.52
C GLY A 60 18.13 1.73 -16.59
N GLU A 61 18.55 2.85 -17.17
CA GLU A 61 18.88 4.09 -16.43
C GLU A 61 17.66 5.02 -16.22
N LYS A 62 16.52 4.77 -16.89
CA LYS A 62 15.32 5.59 -16.76
C LYS A 62 14.59 5.26 -15.45
N ILE A 63 14.33 6.28 -14.65
CA ILE A 63 13.51 6.20 -13.43
C ILE A 63 12.24 7.02 -13.62
N GLU A 64 11.09 6.40 -13.38
CA GLU A 64 9.79 7.05 -13.45
C GLU A 64 9.01 6.81 -12.15
N ARG A 65 8.29 7.84 -11.68
CA ARG A 65 7.54 7.77 -10.42
C ARG A 65 6.09 8.15 -10.68
N LEU A 66 5.19 7.31 -10.20
CA LEU A 66 3.75 7.49 -10.33
C LEU A 66 3.11 7.48 -8.95
N SER A 67 2.00 8.16 -8.84
CA SER A 67 1.16 8.15 -7.67
C SER A 67 -0.30 8.11 -8.08
N ALA A 68 -1.10 7.35 -7.35
CA ALA A 68 -2.54 7.35 -7.48
C ALA A 68 -3.17 7.32 -6.09
N ASP A 69 -4.18 8.15 -5.87
CA ASP A 69 -5.03 8.08 -4.68
C ASP A 69 -5.78 6.74 -4.63
N ALA A 70 -6.19 6.32 -3.43
CA ALA A 70 -7.00 5.12 -3.27
C ALA A 70 -8.30 5.21 -4.09
N GLY A 71 -8.58 4.15 -4.86
CA GLY A 71 -9.68 4.07 -5.82
C GLY A 71 -9.40 4.76 -7.16
N LYS A 72 -8.20 5.30 -7.39
CA LYS A 72 -7.80 5.97 -8.63
C LYS A 72 -6.74 5.20 -9.39
N THR A 73 -6.56 5.60 -10.65
CA THR A 73 -5.55 5.05 -11.54
C THR A 73 -4.54 6.12 -11.95
N ALA A 74 -3.32 5.67 -12.25
CA ALA A 74 -2.28 6.45 -12.90
C ALA A 74 -1.63 5.61 -14.00
N THR A 75 -1.10 6.24 -15.04
CA THR A 75 -0.51 5.55 -16.18
C THR A 75 0.88 6.08 -16.48
N ALA A 76 1.74 5.18 -16.96
CA ALA A 76 3.07 5.50 -17.46
C ALA A 76 3.34 4.78 -18.77
N SER A 77 4.32 5.28 -19.51
CA SER A 77 4.76 4.73 -20.77
C SER A 77 6.28 4.57 -20.86
N GLY A 78 6.74 3.82 -21.85
CA GLY A 78 8.14 3.45 -22.01
C GLY A 78 8.60 2.37 -21.03
N VAL A 79 7.70 1.48 -20.61
CA VAL A 79 8.08 0.23 -19.95
C VAL A 79 8.48 -0.82 -20.98
N THR A 80 9.33 -1.75 -20.59
CA THR A 80 9.85 -2.86 -21.41
C THR A 80 9.86 -4.15 -20.59
N ASP A 81 10.27 -5.26 -21.21
CA ASP A 81 10.50 -6.55 -20.54
C ASP A 81 11.59 -6.53 -19.47
N THR A 82 12.47 -5.52 -19.49
CA THR A 82 13.50 -5.30 -18.46
C THR A 82 13.02 -4.39 -17.32
N THR A 83 11.82 -3.82 -17.42
CA THR A 83 11.32 -2.88 -16.41
C THR A 83 11.11 -3.58 -15.08
N GLN A 84 11.67 -2.97 -14.03
CA GLN A 84 11.40 -3.34 -12.66
C GLN A 84 10.57 -2.27 -11.98
N TYR A 85 9.79 -2.67 -10.98
CA TYR A 85 8.96 -1.75 -10.23
C TYR A 85 9.15 -1.92 -8.73
N CYS A 86 8.71 -0.92 -8.00
CA CYS A 86 8.51 -0.99 -6.58
C CYS A 86 7.26 -0.21 -6.19
N LEU A 87 6.45 -0.77 -5.30
CA LEU A 87 5.23 -0.15 -4.80
C LEU A 87 5.34 0.08 -3.29
N GLN A 88 5.07 1.31 -2.85
CA GLN A 88 4.98 1.68 -1.44
C GLN A 88 3.81 2.64 -1.18
N GLN A 89 3.48 2.81 0.09
CA GLN A 89 2.45 3.76 0.54
C GLN A 89 2.94 5.20 0.69
N SER A 90 4.26 5.45 0.65
CA SER A 90 4.83 6.77 0.83
C SER A 90 5.92 7.03 -0.19
N ALA A 91 6.08 8.30 -0.57
CA ALA A 91 7.20 8.77 -1.37
C ALA A 91 8.30 9.39 -0.48
N PRO A 92 9.56 9.45 -0.95
CA PRO A 92 10.08 8.65 -2.06
C PRO A 92 10.13 7.16 -1.68
N GLN A 93 10.13 6.27 -2.68
CA GLN A 93 10.17 4.83 -2.44
C GLN A 93 11.57 4.34 -2.05
N ASN A 94 12.11 4.88 -0.96
CA ASN A 94 13.47 4.59 -0.51
C ASN A 94 13.51 3.17 0.10
N GLY A 95 14.44 2.34 -0.38
CA GLY A 95 14.74 1.04 0.21
C GLY A 95 13.74 -0.08 -0.09
N CYS A 96 12.81 0.12 -1.04
CA CYS A 96 11.96 -0.97 -1.49
C CYS A 96 12.70 -1.95 -2.41
N ARG A 97 12.31 -3.22 -2.34
CA ARG A 97 12.84 -4.26 -3.22
C ARG A 97 12.19 -4.15 -4.60
N LEU A 98 13.01 -3.95 -5.62
CA LEU A 98 12.57 -3.99 -7.01
C LEU A 98 12.06 -5.39 -7.39
N GLN A 99 10.96 -5.42 -8.14
CA GLN A 99 10.31 -6.62 -8.64
C GLN A 99 10.15 -6.52 -10.16
N PRO A 100 10.24 -7.62 -10.92
CA PRO A 100 10.05 -7.58 -12.36
C PRO A 100 8.60 -7.20 -12.71
N LEU A 101 8.43 -6.29 -13.67
CA LEU A 101 7.14 -5.99 -14.27
C LEU A 101 6.86 -7.05 -15.36
N ASN A 102 5.79 -7.82 -15.21
CA ASN A 102 5.42 -8.84 -16.20
C ASN A 102 4.21 -8.37 -17.00
N GLN A 103 4.10 -8.85 -18.24
CA GLN A 103 2.95 -8.62 -19.09
C GLN A 103 1.64 -9.00 -18.38
N GLY A 104 0.62 -8.17 -18.56
CA GLY A 104 -0.72 -8.38 -18.04
C GLY A 104 -0.90 -7.87 -16.62
N GLN A 105 -1.89 -8.44 -15.94
CA GLN A 105 -2.35 -7.99 -14.63
C GLN A 105 -1.56 -8.65 -13.48
N GLN A 106 -1.14 -7.82 -12.52
CA GLN A 106 -0.40 -8.21 -11.33
C GLN A 106 -1.02 -7.55 -10.11
N ILE A 107 -1.47 -8.35 -9.13
CA ILE A 107 -1.96 -7.80 -7.85
C ILE A 107 -0.79 -7.69 -6.90
N VAL A 108 -0.52 -6.48 -6.42
CA VAL A 108 0.58 -6.17 -5.52
C VAL A 108 -0.01 -5.79 -4.17
N ARG A 109 0.42 -6.49 -3.12
CA ARG A 109 0.01 -6.21 -1.74
C ARG A 109 1.25 -6.20 -0.86
N SER A 110 1.34 -5.20 0.00
CA SER A 110 2.32 -5.15 1.07
C SER A 110 1.63 -4.72 2.35
N GLU A 111 1.91 -5.42 3.43
CA GLU A 111 1.45 -5.08 4.77
C GLU A 111 2.64 -5.22 5.71
N SER A 112 2.90 -4.18 6.49
CA SER A 112 3.92 -4.16 7.51
C SER A 112 3.32 -3.58 8.79
N LYS A 113 3.60 -4.23 9.91
CA LYS A 113 3.14 -3.80 11.23
C LYS A 113 4.38 -3.47 12.05
N TYR A 114 4.43 -2.29 12.63
CA TYR A 114 5.47 -1.96 13.60
C TYR A 114 4.86 -1.40 14.87
N THR A 115 5.56 -1.65 15.97
CA THR A 115 5.17 -1.17 17.28
C THR A 115 6.03 0.05 17.60
N GLU A 116 5.42 1.21 17.60
CA GLU A 116 6.05 2.44 18.06
C GLU A 116 5.94 2.47 19.58
N THR A 117 7.09 2.54 20.28
CA THR A 117 7.11 2.69 21.75
C THR A 117 7.32 4.17 22.04
N ASN A 118 6.32 4.81 22.65
CA ASN A 118 6.42 6.20 23.14
C ASN A 118 7.39 6.29 24.33
#